data_AF-A0A7G5DV62-F1
#
_entry.id   AF-A0A7G5DV62-F1
#
_cell.length_a   1.000
_cell.length_b   1.000
_cell.length_c   1.000
_cell.angle_alpha   90.00
_cell.angle_beta   90.00
_cell.angle_gamma   90.00
#
_symmetry.space_group_name_H-M   'P 1'
#
loop_
_entity.id
_entity.type
_entity.pdbx_description
1 polymer ?
#
loop_
_entity_poly.entity_id
_entity_poly.type
_entity_poly.pdbx_seq_one_letter_code
_entity_poly.pdbx_strand_id
1 'polypeptide(L)'
;MSSATTSTAVRTGLQIRDPRDAIAGALFIAFGLGGGAIALSYPLGSAMRMGAGYFPLLVCVALTLLGAVIVLRSLSWRLVERDALESLFVLRPALFIAAGVLAFALLVPVLGLLLATLAMTLLSGYARPQVRLGEQVALGLALAGFGGLVFAWGLGLQLPVLPV
;
A
#
# COMPACT_ATOMS: atom_id res chain seq x y z
N MET A 1 -5.40 -57.25 -22.01
CA MET A 1 -6.24 -56.03 -21.89
C MET A 1 -5.98 -55.45 -20.50
N SER A 2 -4.82 -54.84 -20.21
CA SER A 2 -4.43 -53.43 -20.49
C SER A 2 -5.58 -52.47 -20.18
N SER A 3 -5.49 -51.48 -19.28
CA SER A 3 -4.44 -51.01 -18.37
C SER A 3 -5.01 -49.83 -17.57
N ALA A 4 -4.53 -49.67 -16.34
CA ALA A 4 -4.45 -48.42 -15.58
C ALA A 4 -5.77 -47.79 -15.07
N THR A 5 -6.17 -48.26 -13.90
CA THR A 5 -6.81 -47.46 -12.86
C THR A 5 -5.94 -46.23 -12.59
N THR A 6 -6.28 -45.07 -13.15
CA THR A 6 -5.61 -43.80 -12.85
C THR A 6 -5.85 -43.46 -11.38
N SER A 7 -4.89 -43.85 -10.56
CA SER A 7 -4.78 -43.48 -9.15
C SER A 7 -4.60 -41.96 -9.07
N THR A 8 -5.66 -41.25 -8.70
CA THR A 8 -5.60 -39.85 -8.29
C THR A 8 -4.86 -39.79 -6.96
N ALA A 9 -3.52 -39.82 -7.02
CA ALA A 9 -2.67 -39.63 -5.86
C ALA A 9 -2.84 -38.20 -5.34
N VAL A 10 -3.69 -38.05 -4.33
CA VAL A 10 -3.78 -36.83 -3.52
C VAL A 10 -2.42 -36.64 -2.84
N ARG A 11 -1.60 -35.73 -3.38
CA ARG A 11 -0.32 -35.36 -2.77
C ARG A 11 -0.60 -34.52 -1.53
N THR A 12 -0.56 -35.13 -0.36
CA THR A 12 -0.56 -34.42 0.93
C THR A 12 0.85 -33.89 1.20
N GLY A 13 1.19 -32.75 0.60
CA GLY A 13 2.41 -32.00 0.88
C GLY A 13 2.07 -30.53 1.08
N LEU A 14 2.95 -29.79 1.75
CA LEU A 14 2.89 -28.33 1.85
C LEU A 14 2.93 -27.74 0.43
N GLN A 15 1.76 -27.55 -0.18
CA GLN A 15 1.62 -26.95 -1.50
C GLN A 15 1.23 -25.49 -1.35
N ILE A 16 2.02 -24.61 -1.99
CA ILE A 16 1.71 -23.19 -2.13
C ILE A 16 0.41 -23.10 -2.92
N ARG A 17 -0.66 -22.71 -2.24
CA ARG A 17 -2.03 -22.83 -2.74
C ARG A 17 -2.39 -21.66 -3.63
N ASP A 18 -2.01 -20.48 -3.19
CA ASP A 18 -2.11 -19.24 -3.93
C ASP A 18 -0.75 -18.54 -3.98
N PRO A 19 0.00 -18.68 -5.09
CA PRO A 19 1.28 -18.01 -5.23
C PRO A 19 1.13 -16.48 -5.24
N ARG A 20 -0.05 -15.91 -5.53
CA ARG A 20 -0.29 -14.46 -5.52
C ARG A 20 -0.31 -13.93 -4.10
N ASP A 21 -1.10 -14.53 -3.24
CA ASP A 21 -1.15 -14.17 -1.82
C ASP A 21 0.22 -14.40 -1.17
N ALA A 22 0.91 -15.49 -1.52
CA ALA A 22 2.26 -15.74 -1.03
C ALA A 22 3.26 -14.64 -1.46
N ILE A 23 3.26 -14.24 -2.74
CA ILE A 23 4.13 -13.18 -3.25
C ILE A 23 3.75 -11.81 -2.65
N ALA A 24 2.45 -11.48 -2.59
CA ALA A 24 1.98 -10.22 -2.01
C ALA A 24 2.33 -10.12 -0.52
N GLY A 25 2.11 -11.19 0.24
CA GLY A 25 2.51 -11.26 1.64
C GLY A 25 4.02 -11.16 1.83
N ALA A 26 4.82 -11.81 0.97
CA ALA A 26 6.27 -11.70 0.98
C ALA A 26 6.74 -10.27 0.67
N LEU A 27 6.11 -9.57 -0.29
CA LEU A 27 6.40 -8.17 -0.58
C LEU A 27 6.07 -7.26 0.61
N PHE A 28 4.93 -7.47 1.28
CA PHE A 28 4.58 -6.71 2.49
C PHE A 28 5.58 -6.93 3.61
N ILE A 29 6.04 -8.16 3.83
CA ILE A 29 7.11 -8.45 4.79
C ILE A 29 8.41 -7.73 4.38
N ALA A 30 8.79 -7.81 3.10
CA ALA A 30 10.02 -7.19 2.61
C ALA A 30 10.02 -5.66 2.76
N PHE A 31 8.94 -4.99 2.37
CA PHE A 31 8.80 -3.54 2.55
C PHE A 31 8.68 -3.14 4.02
N GLY A 32 8.02 -3.96 4.84
CA GLY A 32 7.87 -3.70 6.27
C GLY A 32 9.21 -3.83 7.01
N LEU A 33 9.98 -4.88 6.74
CA LEU A 33 11.32 -5.04 7.31
C LEU A 33 12.30 -3.99 6.78
N GLY A 34 12.32 -3.76 5.47
CA GLY A 34 13.20 -2.77 4.84
C GLY A 34 12.90 -1.35 5.30
N GLY A 35 11.63 -0.94 5.27
CA GLY A 35 11.17 0.34 5.78
C GLY A 35 11.39 0.48 7.28
N GLY A 36 11.19 -0.60 8.04
CA GLY A 36 11.44 -0.63 9.49
C GLY A 36 12.91 -0.43 9.82
N ALA A 37 13.83 -1.06 9.08
CA ALA A 37 15.27 -0.85 9.24
C ALA A 37 15.66 0.61 8.99
N ILE A 38 15.06 1.24 7.97
CA ILE A 38 15.26 2.68 7.70
C ILE A 38 14.65 3.52 8.82
N ALA A 39 13.43 3.22 9.27
CA ALA A 39 12.76 3.94 10.35
C ALA A 39 13.56 3.92 11.67
N LEU A 40 14.26 2.81 11.95
CA LEU A 40 15.16 2.68 13.11
C LEU A 40 16.40 3.57 13.03
N SER A 41 16.78 4.07 11.85
CA SER A 41 17.86 5.06 11.70
C SER A 41 17.44 6.48 12.11
N TYR A 42 16.12 6.73 12.26
CA TYR A 42 15.58 7.99 12.73
C TYR A 42 15.29 7.96 14.23
N PRO A 43 15.39 9.10 14.94
CA PRO A 43 15.02 9.18 16.35
C PRO A 43 13.54 8.81 16.53
N LEU A 44 13.28 7.79 17.34
CA LEU A 44 11.92 7.32 17.66
C LEU A 44 11.24 8.23 18.69
N GLY A 45 11.99 8.88 19.58
CA GLY A 45 11.43 9.66 20.69
C GLY A 45 10.67 8.78 21.69
N SER A 46 9.58 9.29 22.25
CA SER A 46 8.68 8.55 23.16
C SER A 46 7.24 8.57 22.64
N ALA A 47 6.35 7.73 23.19
CA ALA A 47 4.94 7.72 22.77
C ALA A 47 4.24 9.08 22.96
N MET A 48 4.68 9.88 23.94
CA MET A 48 4.17 11.23 24.21
C MET A 48 4.89 12.33 23.42
N ARG A 49 6.07 12.04 22.86
CA ARG A 49 6.84 12.94 22.00
C ARG A 49 7.43 12.13 20.85
N MET A 50 6.57 11.78 19.90
CA MET A 50 6.92 10.94 18.76
C MET A 50 8.02 11.61 17.92
N GLY A 51 9.15 10.93 17.79
CA GLY A 51 10.20 11.33 16.84
C GLY A 51 9.87 10.91 15.41
N ALA A 52 10.67 11.36 14.45
CA ALA A 52 10.44 11.15 13.02
C ALA A 52 10.31 9.67 12.63
N GLY A 53 10.98 8.77 13.36
CA GLY A 53 10.94 7.33 13.08
C GLY A 53 9.74 6.58 13.69
N TYR A 54 9.03 7.16 14.67
CA TYR A 54 8.00 6.43 15.44
C TYR A 54 6.83 5.96 14.58
N PHE A 55 6.22 6.90 13.84
CA PHE A 55 5.08 6.60 12.98
C PHE A 55 5.45 5.68 11.81
N PRO A 56 6.55 5.92 11.05
CA PRO A 56 7.01 4.99 10.03
C PRO A 56 7.24 3.57 10.58
N LEU A 57 7.84 3.43 11.77
CA LEU A 57 8.10 2.13 12.38
C LEU A 57 6.79 1.38 12.68
N LEU A 58 5.79 2.05 13.25
CA LEU A 58 4.47 1.43 13.50
C LEU A 58 3.82 0.90 12.22
N VAL A 59 3.84 1.69 11.14
CA VAL A 59 3.31 1.28 9.84
C VAL A 59 4.09 0.06 9.32
N CYS A 60 5.42 0.06 9.43
CA CYS A 60 6.27 -1.04 9.00
C CYS A 60 6.01 -2.33 9.78
N VAL A 61 5.81 -2.25 11.10
CA VAL A 61 5.44 -3.40 11.94
C VAL A 61 4.08 -3.94 11.54
N ALA A 62 3.08 -3.06 11.39
CA ALA A 62 1.74 -3.46 10.96
C ALA A 62 1.75 -4.12 9.57
N LEU A 63 2.52 -3.56 8.63
CA LEU A 63 2.70 -4.10 7.28
C LEU A 63 3.35 -5.49 7.31
N THR A 64 4.38 -5.67 8.14
CA THR A 64 5.07 -6.96 8.33
C THR A 64 4.13 -8.02 8.92
N LEU A 65 3.37 -7.66 9.95
CA LEU A 65 2.38 -8.56 10.57
C LEU A 65 1.27 -8.94 9.58
N LEU A 66 0.74 -7.98 8.82
CA LEU A 66 -0.25 -8.24 7.80
C LEU A 66 0.29 -9.19 6.72
N GLY A 67 1.52 -8.96 6.25
CA GLY A 67 2.19 -9.84 5.30
C GLY A 67 2.38 -11.27 5.84
N ALA A 68 2.77 -11.41 7.11
CA ALA A 68 2.89 -12.71 7.76
C ALA A 68 1.54 -13.45 7.81
N VAL A 69 0.45 -12.77 8.16
CA VAL A 69 -0.90 -13.35 8.15
C VAL A 69 -1.31 -13.80 6.74
N ILE A 70 -1.04 -12.99 5.70
CA ILE A 70 -1.35 -13.35 4.31
C ILE A 70 -0.56 -14.59 3.88
N VAL A 71 0.75 -14.64 4.17
CA VAL A 71 1.58 -15.81 3.86
C VAL A 71 1.05 -17.05 4.59
N LEU A 72 0.79 -16.97 5.89
CA LEU A 72 0.23 -18.08 6.67
C LEU A 72 -1.13 -18.56 6.11
N ARG A 73 -1.99 -17.64 5.67
CA ARG A 73 -3.27 -17.98 5.04
C ARG A 73 -3.07 -18.66 3.69
N SER A 74 -2.09 -18.21 2.90
CA SER A 74 -1.76 -18.80 1.59
C SER A 74 -1.30 -20.26 1.68
N LEU A 75 -0.82 -20.69 2.85
CA LEU A 75 -0.40 -22.06 3.17
C LEU A 75 -1.56 -22.97 3.65
N SER A 76 -2.79 -22.46 3.86
CA SER A 76 -3.88 -23.15 4.57
C SER A 76 -4.87 -23.96 3.70
N TRP A 77 -5.58 -24.92 4.32
CA TRP A 77 -6.23 -26.09 3.68
C TRP A 77 -7.58 -25.94 2.93
N ARG A 78 -7.99 -24.75 2.44
CA ARG A 78 -9.28 -24.60 1.70
C ARG A 78 -9.13 -24.43 0.18
N LEU A 79 -9.82 -25.26 -0.60
CA LEU A 79 -9.93 -25.10 -2.05
C LEU A 79 -10.60 -23.75 -2.33
N VAL A 80 -9.84 -22.79 -2.83
CA VAL A 80 -10.38 -21.59 -3.47
C VAL A 80 -10.19 -21.79 -4.96
N GLU A 81 -11.29 -21.58 -5.69
CA GLU A 81 -11.37 -21.63 -7.14
C GLU A 81 -10.16 -20.94 -7.78
N ARG A 82 -9.49 -21.63 -8.71
CA ARG A 82 -8.45 -21.03 -9.54
C ARG A 82 -9.10 -20.03 -10.49
N ASP A 83 -9.25 -18.79 -10.07
CA ASP A 83 -9.56 -17.72 -11.01
C ASP A 83 -8.31 -17.34 -11.82
N ALA A 84 -8.54 -17.35 -13.12
CA ALA A 84 -7.60 -17.30 -14.23
C ALA A 84 -6.36 -16.41 -14.05
N LEU A 85 -5.24 -16.93 -14.55
CA LEU A 85 -3.93 -16.31 -14.70
C LEU A 85 -3.93 -15.18 -15.74
N GLU A 86 -4.62 -14.07 -15.50
CA GLU A 86 -4.59 -12.95 -16.48
C GLU A 86 -4.05 -11.62 -15.94
N SER A 87 -3.62 -11.52 -14.68
CA SER A 87 -3.30 -10.18 -14.14
C SER A 87 -2.29 -10.15 -12.99
N LEU A 88 -1.29 -11.04 -13.01
CA LEU A 88 -0.24 -11.11 -11.98
C LEU A 88 0.60 -9.83 -11.86
N PHE A 89 0.65 -9.00 -12.91
CA PHE A 89 1.43 -7.77 -12.93
C PHE A 89 0.66 -6.64 -13.62
N VAL A 90 -0.38 -6.12 -12.96
CA VAL A 90 -0.83 -4.76 -13.31
C VAL A 90 0.17 -3.80 -12.69
N LEU A 91 1.33 -3.68 -13.33
CA LEU A 91 2.40 -2.76 -12.92
C LEU A 91 1.91 -1.30 -12.99
N ARG A 92 0.88 -1.06 -13.82
CA ARG A 92 0.25 0.24 -14.03
C ARG A 92 -0.27 0.85 -12.71
N PRO A 93 -1.20 0.24 -11.95
CA PRO A 93 -1.60 0.75 -10.64
C PRO A 93 -0.45 1.03 -9.68
N ALA A 94 0.50 0.09 -9.56
CA ALA A 94 1.65 0.25 -8.66
C ALA A 94 2.50 1.47 -9.04
N LEU A 95 2.77 1.66 -10.34
CA LEU A 95 3.55 2.76 -10.86
C LEU A 95 2.84 4.11 -10.68
N PHE A 96 1.53 4.19 -10.96
CA PHE A 96 0.75 5.42 -10.78
C PHE A 96 0.64 5.83 -9.31
N ILE A 97 0.45 4.87 -8.39
CA ILE A 97 0.42 5.16 -6.95
C ILE A 97 1.79 5.64 -6.47
N ALA A 98 2.88 4.94 -6.85
CA ALA A 98 4.23 5.36 -6.49
C ALA A 98 4.58 6.74 -7.06
N ALA A 99 4.22 7.02 -8.32
CA ALA A 99 4.38 8.32 -8.95
C ALA A 99 3.56 9.41 -8.24
N GLY A 100 2.33 9.10 -7.80
CA GLY A 100 1.51 9.97 -6.98
C GLY A 100 2.19 10.37 -5.67
N VAL A 101 2.72 9.38 -4.94
CA VAL A 101 3.45 9.63 -3.67
C VAL A 101 4.72 10.46 -3.90
N LEU A 102 5.48 10.17 -4.95
CA LEU A 102 6.68 10.96 -5.30
C LEU A 102 6.32 12.39 -5.70
N ALA A 103 5.27 12.56 -6.51
CA ALA A 103 4.76 13.87 -6.88
C ALA A 103 4.35 14.67 -5.64
N PHE A 104 3.64 14.05 -4.69
CA PHE A 104 3.32 14.70 -3.42
C PHE A 104 4.56 15.17 -2.68
N ALA A 105 5.53 14.28 -2.46
CA ALA A 105 6.75 14.59 -1.73
C ALA A 105 7.54 15.76 -2.35
N LEU A 106 7.54 15.85 -3.70
CA LEU A 106 8.21 16.92 -4.44
C LEU A 106 7.40 18.23 -4.51
N LEU A 107 6.08 18.15 -4.57
CA LEU A 107 5.20 19.31 -4.74
C LEU A 107 4.86 19.99 -3.41
N VAL A 108 4.77 19.26 -2.30
CA VAL A 108 4.41 19.84 -0.99
C VAL A 108 5.28 21.04 -0.60
N PRO A 109 6.61 21.03 -0.77
CA PRO A 109 7.46 22.17 -0.40
C PRO A 109 7.22 23.43 -1.25
N VAL A 110 6.69 23.29 -2.47
CA VAL A 110 6.56 24.39 -3.45
C VAL A 110 5.12 24.87 -3.58
N LEU A 111 4.20 23.94 -3.85
CA LEU A 111 2.78 24.23 -4.12
C LEU A 111 1.91 24.19 -2.85
N GLY A 112 2.48 23.76 -1.73
CA GLY A 112 1.79 23.58 -0.48
C GLY A 112 0.90 22.34 -0.44
N LEU A 113 0.34 22.08 0.74
CA LEU A 113 -0.39 20.86 1.05
C LEU A 113 -1.63 20.64 0.15
N LEU A 114 -2.39 21.71 -0.11
CA LEU A 114 -3.66 21.62 -0.85
C LEU A 114 -3.45 21.15 -2.29
N LEU A 115 -2.58 21.85 -3.03
CA LEU A 115 -2.32 21.57 -4.43
C LEU A 115 -1.55 20.25 -4.61
N ALA A 116 -0.60 19.95 -3.72
CA ALA A 116 0.13 18.68 -3.76
C ALA A 116 -0.81 17.48 -3.51
N THR A 117 -1.74 17.59 -2.56
CA THR A 117 -2.73 16.53 -2.28
C THR A 117 -3.66 16.32 -3.47
N LEU A 118 -4.12 17.39 -4.10
CA LEU A 118 -4.97 17.32 -5.29
C LEU A 118 -4.23 16.64 -6.45
N ALA A 119 -3.00 17.08 -6.75
CA ALA A 119 -2.18 16.52 -7.82
C ALA A 119 -1.89 15.02 -7.59
N MET A 120 -1.48 14.64 -6.38
CA MET A 120 -1.27 13.25 -5.99
C MET A 120 -2.52 12.39 -6.16
N THR A 121 -3.67 12.91 -5.72
CA THR A 121 -4.93 12.15 -5.75
C THR A 121 -5.38 11.91 -7.19
N LEU A 122 -5.29 12.94 -8.04
CA LEU A 122 -5.60 12.81 -9.46
C LEU A 122 -4.63 11.84 -10.16
N LEU A 123 -3.33 11.96 -9.89
CA LEU A 123 -2.31 11.09 -10.48
C LEU A 123 -2.52 9.62 -10.08
N SER A 124 -2.79 9.38 -8.78
CA SER A 124 -3.11 8.04 -8.27
C SER A 124 -4.43 7.52 -8.83
N GLY A 125 -5.37 8.41 -9.14
CA GLY A 125 -6.65 8.10 -9.75
C GLY A 125 -6.52 7.39 -11.10
N TYR A 126 -5.53 7.74 -11.91
CA TYR A 126 -5.26 7.08 -13.20
C TYR A 126 -4.79 5.63 -13.10
N ALA A 127 -4.54 5.14 -11.88
CA ALA A 127 -4.30 3.71 -11.62
C ALA A 127 -5.50 2.84 -12.02
N ARG A 128 -6.74 3.37 -11.93
CA ARG A 128 -7.95 2.60 -12.25
C ARG A 128 -8.37 2.80 -13.72
N PRO A 129 -8.84 1.75 -14.43
CA PRO A 129 -9.28 1.88 -15.83
C PRO A 129 -10.56 2.70 -16.04
N GLN A 130 -11.44 2.77 -15.03
CA GLN A 130 -12.77 3.38 -15.14
C GLN A 130 -12.91 4.51 -14.12
N VAL A 131 -12.31 5.65 -14.40
CA VAL A 131 -12.35 6.78 -13.48
C VAL A 131 -13.20 7.91 -14.00
N ARG A 132 -14.22 8.23 -13.21
CA ARG A 132 -15.09 9.38 -13.42
C ARG A 132 -14.36 10.61 -12.89
N LEU A 133 -13.89 11.45 -13.80
CA LEU A 133 -13.11 12.64 -13.46
C LEU A 133 -13.82 13.55 -12.44
N GLY A 134 -15.15 13.67 -12.53
CA GLY A 134 -15.93 14.46 -11.57
C GLY A 134 -15.86 13.93 -10.13
N GLU A 135 -16.01 12.61 -9.95
CA GLU A 135 -15.91 11.96 -8.62
C GLU A 135 -14.49 12.06 -8.07
N GLN A 136 -13.47 11.90 -8.93
CA GLN A 136 -12.07 12.02 -8.52
C GLN A 136 -11.68 13.43 -8.11
N VAL A 137 -12.10 14.45 -8.86
CA VAL A 137 -11.83 15.85 -8.52
C VAL A 137 -12.56 16.20 -7.23
N ALA A 138 -13.81 15.77 -7.05
CA ALA A 138 -14.54 15.97 -5.80
C ALA A 138 -13.85 15.30 -4.61
N LEU A 139 -13.40 14.04 -4.76
CA LEU A 139 -12.63 13.33 -3.73
C LEU A 139 -11.30 14.02 -3.42
N GLY A 140 -10.57 14.45 -4.46
CA GLY A 140 -9.30 15.15 -4.31
C GLY A 140 -9.44 16.50 -3.60
N LEU A 141 -10.48 17.27 -3.94
CA LEU A 141 -10.81 18.52 -3.26
C LEU A 141 -11.24 18.30 -1.81
N ALA A 142 -12.06 17.28 -1.55
CA ALA A 142 -12.49 16.93 -0.20
C ALA A 142 -11.30 16.50 0.67
N LEU A 143 -10.41 15.65 0.15
CA LEU A 143 -9.20 15.21 0.85
C LEU A 143 -8.22 16.35 1.08
N ALA A 144 -7.99 17.18 0.05
CA ALA A 144 -7.13 18.36 0.18
C ALA A 144 -7.69 19.33 1.23
N GLY A 145 -8.97 19.68 1.14
CA GLY A 145 -9.64 20.57 2.09
C GLY A 145 -9.64 20.03 3.51
N PHE A 146 -9.99 18.75 3.69
CA PHE A 146 -9.96 18.08 4.99
C PHE A 146 -8.54 18.04 5.57
N GLY A 147 -7.55 17.66 4.76
CA GLY A 147 -6.14 17.68 5.16
C GLY A 147 -5.70 19.08 5.58
N GLY A 148 -5.96 20.09 4.75
CA GLY A 148 -5.68 21.49 5.06
C GLY A 148 -6.29 21.94 6.38
N LEU A 149 -7.56 21.61 6.63
CA LEU A 149 -8.25 21.93 7.89
C LEU A 149 -7.63 21.23 9.11
N VAL A 150 -7.35 19.93 9.00
CA VAL A 150 -6.74 19.15 10.10
C VAL A 150 -5.34 19.65 10.43
N PHE A 151 -4.52 19.96 9.42
CA PHE A 151 -3.16 20.43 9.65
C PHE A 151 -3.11 21.88 10.14
N ALA A 152 -3.89 22.78 9.53
CA ALA A 152 -3.92 24.19 9.90
C ALA A 152 -4.60 24.42 11.26
N TRP A 153 -5.75 23.77 11.50
CA TRP A 153 -6.57 24.02 12.69
C TRP A 153 -6.50 22.90 13.73
N GLY A 154 -6.43 21.64 13.30
CA GLY A 154 -6.40 20.49 14.22
C GLY A 154 -5.05 20.27 14.91
N LEU A 155 -3.95 20.42 14.18
CA LEU A 155 -2.59 20.13 14.68
C LEU A 155 -1.74 21.38 14.92
N GLY A 156 -2.16 22.55 14.41
CA GLY A 156 -1.41 23.81 14.54
C GLY A 156 -0.02 23.76 13.88
N LEU A 157 0.17 22.86 12.91
CA LEU A 157 1.45 22.65 12.24
C LEU A 157 1.58 23.67 11.09
N GLN A 158 2.67 24.44 11.08
CA GLN A 158 3.01 25.38 10.00
C GLN A 158 3.52 24.62 8.77
N LEU A 159 2.68 23.79 8.15
CA LEU A 159 2.94 23.34 6.80
C LEU A 159 2.52 24.45 5.83
N PRO A 160 3.28 24.73 4.75
CA PRO A 160 2.87 25.67 3.73
C PRO A 160 1.54 25.18 3.12
N VAL A 161 0.44 25.85 3.49
CA VAL A 161 -0.91 25.48 3.04
C VAL A 161 -1.17 26.04 1.65
N LEU A 162 -0.55 27.18 1.36
CA LEU A 162 -0.59 27.92 0.10
C LEU A 162 0.79 27.91 -0.57
N PRO A 163 0.85 28.01 -1.91
CA PRO A 163 2.13 28.12 -2.64
C PRO A 163 2.92 29.33 -2.15
N VAL A 164 4.23 29.16 -2.01
CA VAL A 164 5.19 30.20 -1.57
C VAL A 164 5.91 30.78 -2.78
#